data_AF-A0A520AA26-F1
#
_entry.id   AF-A0A520AA26-F1
#
_cell.length_a   1.000
_cell.length_b   1.000
_cell.length_c   1.000
_cell.angle_alpha   90.00
_cell.angle_beta   90.00
_cell.angle_gamma   90.00
#
_symmetry.space_group_name_H-M   'P 1'
#
loop_
_entity.id
_entity.type
_entity.pdbx_description
1 polymer ?
#
loop_
_entity_poly.entity_id
_entity_poly.type
_entity_poly.pdbx_seq_one_letter_code
_entity_poly.pdbx_strand_id
1 'polypeptide(L)'
;MVVACCRACSFQATSRIWTLSMGRRSATERIAHMLCELSARLDAESGGESSYAFPLTQEVIGDALGLTAVHVNRTMRTLQADGLITLVNRCITIPDAQRLRQLCGFDPSYLHMALPADAQ
;
A
#
# COMPACT_ATOMS: atom_id res chain seq x y z
N MET A 1 -7.25 4.32 -24.60
CA MET A 1 -7.87 5.33 -23.72
C MET A 1 -7.71 4.91 -22.27
N VAL A 2 -6.48 4.94 -21.73
CA VAL A 2 -6.16 4.71 -20.30
C VAL A 2 -4.92 5.54 -19.93
N VAL A 3 -5.03 6.87 -19.98
CA VAL A 3 -3.96 7.78 -19.51
C VAL A 3 -4.61 8.97 -18.80
N ALA A 4 -5.03 8.76 -17.55
CA ALA A 4 -5.41 9.84 -16.64
C ALA A 4 -5.35 9.35 -15.19
N CYS A 5 -4.15 9.12 -14.63
CA CYS A 5 -4.05 8.78 -13.20
C CYS A 5 -2.69 9.11 -12.56
N CYS A 6 -2.25 10.36 -12.63
CA CYS A 6 -1.12 10.84 -11.83
C CYS A 6 -1.62 11.86 -10.79
N ARG A 7 -2.32 11.36 -9.76
CA ARG A 7 -2.39 12.09 -8.48
C ARG A 7 -1.07 11.84 -7.76
N ALA A 8 -0.27 12.89 -7.58
CA ALA A 8 1.03 12.82 -6.94
C ALA A 8 0.87 12.54 -5.43
N CYS A 9 1.43 11.43 -4.95
CA CYS A 9 1.45 11.08 -3.54
C CYS A 9 2.57 11.86 -2.83
N SER A 10 2.24 12.97 -2.17
CA SER A 10 3.15 13.69 -1.27
C SER A 10 3.18 12.98 0.09
N PHE A 11 4.17 12.12 0.31
CA PHE A 11 4.31 11.34 1.55
C PHE A 11 4.93 12.20 2.67
N GLN A 12 4.10 12.72 3.60
CA GLN A 12 4.58 13.23 4.89
C GLN A 12 4.60 12.07 5.89
N ALA A 13 5.79 11.69 6.37
CA ALA A 13 6.00 10.59 7.30
C ALA A 13 5.39 10.92 8.68
N THR A 14 4.28 10.30 9.05
CA THR A 14 3.67 10.41 10.40
C THR A 14 3.48 9.03 11.06
N SER A 15 4.23 8.84 12.14
CA SER A 15 4.02 8.08 13.38
C SER A 15 3.40 6.66 13.43
N ARG A 16 4.27 5.72 13.84
CA ARG A 16 4.23 4.93 15.10
C ARG A 16 3.14 3.88 15.43
N ILE A 17 2.18 3.56 14.56
CA ILE A 17 1.23 2.44 14.83
C ILE A 17 1.58 1.13 14.10
N TRP A 18 2.41 1.17 13.05
CA TRP A 18 2.77 0.00 12.23
C TRP A 18 3.43 -1.15 13.02
N THR A 19 4.11 -0.85 14.12
CA THR A 19 5.00 -1.81 14.80
C THR A 19 4.27 -2.99 15.44
N LEU A 20 3.05 -2.79 15.93
CA LEU A 20 2.29 -3.85 16.62
C LEU A 20 1.71 -4.90 15.65
N SER A 21 1.54 -4.52 14.37
CA SER A 21 1.20 -5.38 13.22
C SER A 21 2.24 -6.46 12.85
N MET A 22 3.51 -6.18 13.07
CA MET A 22 4.60 -6.77 12.27
C MET A 22 4.97 -8.20 12.68
N GLY A 23 4.66 -8.61 13.92
CA GLY A 23 5.09 -9.91 14.45
C GLY A 23 4.37 -11.14 13.88
N ARG A 24 3.21 -10.97 13.23
CA ARG A 24 2.40 -12.09 12.69
C ARG A 24 2.17 -12.04 11.18
N ARG A 25 2.61 -10.99 10.49
CA ARG A 25 2.41 -10.81 9.04
C ARG A 25 3.67 -11.15 8.26
N SER A 26 3.53 -11.99 7.24
CA SER A 26 4.53 -12.25 6.21
C SER A 26 4.95 -10.97 5.49
N ALA A 27 6.11 -11.00 4.81
CA ALA A 27 6.56 -9.87 3.98
C ALA A 27 5.51 -9.46 2.93
N THR A 28 4.80 -10.45 2.36
CA THR A 28 3.70 -10.24 1.42
C THR A 28 2.54 -9.49 2.04
N GLU A 29 2.06 -9.91 3.21
CA GLU A 29 0.95 -9.23 3.91
C GLU A 29 1.34 -7.80 4.30
N ARG A 30 2.58 -7.57 4.73
CA ARG A 30 3.05 -6.23 5.12
C ARG A 30 3.08 -5.26 3.95
N ILE A 31 3.62 -5.70 2.80
CA ILE A 31 3.66 -4.88 1.58
C ILE A 31 2.25 -4.68 1.03
N ALA A 32 1.43 -5.73 0.94
CA ALA A 32 0.04 -5.62 0.49
C ALA A 32 -0.77 -4.65 1.36
N HIS A 33 -0.60 -4.70 2.68
CA HIS A 33 -1.24 -3.76 3.60
C HIS A 33 -0.79 -2.31 3.37
N MET A 34 0.50 -2.08 3.16
CA MET A 34 1.02 -0.74 2.82
C MET A 34 0.39 -0.21 1.52
N LEU A 35 0.22 -1.06 0.50
CA LEU A 35 -0.41 -0.67 -0.76
C LEU A 35 -1.89 -0.36 -0.59
N CYS A 36 -2.64 -1.16 0.18
CA CYS A 36 -4.03 -0.87 0.52
C CYS A 36 -4.17 0.47 1.25
N GLU A 37 -3.29 0.74 2.21
CA GLU A 37 -3.30 1.99 2.96
C GLU A 37 -3.01 3.22 2.09
N LEU A 38 -2.03 3.13 1.18
CA LEU A 38 -1.75 4.20 0.23
C LEU A 38 -2.92 4.43 -0.73
N SER A 39 -3.54 3.36 -1.23
CA SER A 39 -4.74 3.44 -2.07
C SER A 39 -5.89 4.15 -1.35
N ALA A 40 -6.16 3.78 -0.10
CA ALA A 40 -7.21 4.37 0.72
C ALA A 40 -6.94 5.84 1.06
N ARG A 41 -5.70 6.20 1.45
CA ARG A 41 -5.33 7.58 1.76
C ARG A 41 -5.38 8.53 0.56
N LEU A 42 -5.17 8.01 -0.65
CA LEU A 42 -5.23 8.79 -1.89
C LEU A 42 -6.63 8.88 -2.47
N ASP A 43 -7.64 8.41 -1.72
CA ASP A 43 -9.05 8.40 -2.08
C ASP A 43 -9.29 7.71 -3.43
N ALA A 44 -8.42 6.74 -3.76
CA ALA A 44 -8.52 5.94 -4.98
C ALA A 44 -9.59 4.84 -4.85
N GLU A 45 -10.28 4.79 -3.71
CA GLU A 45 -11.32 3.80 -3.40
C GLU A 45 -12.69 4.27 -3.87
N SER A 46 -12.88 4.28 -5.17
CA SER A 46 -14.21 4.33 -5.79
C SER A 46 -14.58 2.95 -6.34
N GLY A 47 -14.68 1.93 -5.47
CA GLY A 47 -15.31 0.64 -5.79
C GLY A 47 -14.86 -0.09 -7.07
N GLY A 48 -13.58 0.00 -7.44
CA GLY A 48 -13.04 -0.57 -8.69
C GLY A 48 -11.51 -0.58 -8.75
N GLU A 49 -10.97 -0.54 -9.97
CA GLU A 49 -9.52 -0.40 -10.22
C GLU A 49 -9.00 0.88 -9.55
N SER A 50 -7.99 0.76 -8.69
CA SER A 50 -7.33 1.91 -8.08
C SER A 50 -5.94 2.08 -8.68
N SER A 51 -5.59 3.31 -9.06
CA SER A 51 -4.26 3.61 -9.60
C SER A 51 -3.71 4.87 -8.98
N TYR A 52 -2.42 4.86 -8.63
CA TYR A 52 -1.78 6.00 -8.00
C TYR A 52 -0.27 6.03 -8.27
N ALA A 53 0.30 7.24 -8.20
CA ALA A 53 1.74 7.43 -8.30
C ALA A 53 2.43 6.78 -7.09
N PHE A 54 3.42 5.94 -7.38
CA PHE A 54 4.22 5.22 -6.41
C PHE A 54 5.71 5.53 -6.61
N PRO A 55 6.19 6.68 -6.10
CA PRO A 55 7.58 7.12 -6.27
C PRO A 55 8.55 6.45 -5.28
N LEU A 56 8.12 5.42 -4.55
CA LEU A 56 8.91 4.78 -3.50
C LEU A 56 9.91 3.76 -4.07
N THR A 57 11.15 3.82 -3.60
CA THR A 57 12.17 2.83 -3.93
C THR A 57 12.06 1.60 -3.03
N GLN A 58 12.68 0.49 -3.45
CA GLN A 58 12.69 -0.75 -2.67
C GLN A 58 13.42 -0.59 -1.33
N GLU A 59 14.42 0.29 -1.29
CA GLU A 59 15.16 0.66 -0.07
C GLU A 59 14.25 1.40 0.91
N VAL A 60 13.53 2.43 0.44
CA VAL A 60 12.59 3.19 1.29
C VAL A 60 11.48 2.31 1.85
N ILE A 61 10.92 1.41 1.03
CA ILE A 61 9.92 0.43 1.49
C ILE A 61 10.55 -0.54 2.49
N GLY A 62 11.78 -0.98 2.22
CA GLY A 62 12.53 -1.88 3.09
C GLY A 62 12.76 -1.28 4.47
N ASP A 63 13.24 -0.04 4.53
CA ASP A 63 13.49 0.69 5.77
C ASP A 63 12.19 0.92 6.55
N ALA A 64 11.11 1.31 5.86
CA ALA A 64 9.80 1.53 6.48
C ALA A 64 9.19 0.24 7.06
N LEU A 65 9.39 -0.89 6.38
CA LEU A 65 8.84 -2.18 6.75
C LEU A 65 9.88 -3.10 7.40
N GLY A 66 11.07 -2.65 7.78
CA GLY A 66 12.11 -3.54 8.31
C GLY A 66 12.34 -4.81 7.46
N LEU A 67 12.30 -4.67 6.14
CA LEU A 67 12.56 -5.70 5.14
C LEU A 67 13.81 -5.32 4.35
N THR A 68 14.55 -6.29 3.81
CA THR A 68 15.62 -5.95 2.87
C THR A 68 15.03 -5.57 1.51
N ALA A 69 15.71 -4.71 0.74
CA ALA A 69 15.28 -4.34 -0.61
C ALA A 69 15.04 -5.55 -1.52
N VAL A 70 15.82 -6.63 -1.36
CA VAL A 70 15.63 -7.90 -2.09
C VAL A 70 14.31 -8.59 -1.71
N HIS A 71 13.93 -8.60 -0.44
CA HIS A 71 12.64 -9.14 0.00
C HIS A 71 11.48 -8.29 -0.53
N VAL A 72 11.63 -6.96 -0.54
CA VAL A 72 10.66 -6.06 -1.16
C VAL A 72 10.51 -6.38 -2.65
N ASN A 73 11.62 -6.50 -3.39
CA ASN A 73 11.62 -6.83 -4.81
C ASN A 73 10.87 -8.14 -5.10
N ARG A 74 11.21 -9.21 -4.37
CA ARG A 74 10.60 -10.52 -4.53
C ARG A 74 9.09 -10.45 -4.26
N THR A 75 8.70 -9.79 -3.19
CA THR A 75 7.29 -9.65 -2.81
C THR A 75 6.50 -8.87 -3.85
N MET A 76 7.03 -7.74 -4.33
CA MET A 76 6.40 -6.96 -5.40
C MET A 76 6.24 -7.77 -6.69
N ARG A 77 7.18 -8.66 -7.01
CA ARG A 77 7.06 -9.59 -8.15
C ARG A 77 6.00 -10.65 -7.92
N THR A 78 5.90 -11.22 -6.72
CA THR A 78 4.84 -12.17 -6.36
C THR A 78 3.46 -11.54 -6.52
N LEU A 79 3.24 -10.34 -5.97
CA LEU A 79 1.97 -9.63 -6.11
C LEU A 79 1.60 -9.32 -7.58
N GLN A 80 2.61 -9.03 -8.42
CA GLN A 80 2.40 -8.86 -9.88
C GLN A 80 2.05 -10.19 -10.57
N ALA A 81 2.76 -11.27 -10.23
CA ALA A 81 2.49 -12.59 -10.79
C ALA A 81 1.10 -13.12 -10.42
N ASP A 82 0.62 -12.79 -9.23
CA ASP A 82 -0.72 -13.15 -8.74
C ASP A 82 -1.83 -12.27 -9.32
N GLY A 83 -1.47 -11.26 -10.13
CA GLY A 83 -2.39 -10.30 -10.73
C GLY A 83 -3.03 -9.34 -9.74
N LEU A 84 -2.43 -9.19 -8.54
CA LEU A 84 -2.96 -8.35 -7.47
C LEU A 84 -2.56 -6.89 -7.62
N ILE A 85 -1.41 -6.64 -8.28
CA ILE A 85 -0.95 -5.29 -8.61
C ILE A 85 -0.32 -5.28 -10.00
N THR A 86 -0.24 -4.09 -10.60
CA THR A 86 0.69 -3.79 -11.69
C THR A 86 1.53 -2.58 -11.30
N LEU A 87 2.77 -2.52 -11.82
CA LEU A 87 3.67 -1.38 -11.60
C LEU A 87 4.24 -0.94 -12.96
N VAL A 88 3.74 0.17 -13.49
CA VAL A 88 4.16 0.71 -14.79
C VAL A 88 4.44 2.20 -14.64
N ASN A 89 5.59 2.68 -15.14
CA ASN A 89 5.96 4.10 -15.11
C ASN A 89 5.82 4.75 -13.71
N ARG A 90 6.21 4.02 -12.65
CA ARG A 90 6.07 4.44 -11.25
C ARG A 90 4.61 4.70 -10.83
N CYS A 91 3.65 4.06 -11.47
CA CYS A 91 2.26 4.02 -11.05
C CYS A 91 1.91 2.59 -10.65
N ILE A 92 1.33 2.43 -9.46
CA ILE A 92 0.74 1.17 -9.05
C ILE A 92 -0.72 1.19 -9.45
N THR A 93 -1.17 0.09 -10.04
CA THR A 93 -2.59 -0.20 -10.25
C THR A 93 -2.96 -1.46 -9.46
N ILE A 94 -4.08 -1.40 -8.74
CA ILE A 94 -4.67 -2.52 -8.02
C ILE A 94 -5.97 -2.87 -8.75
N PRO A 95 -5.98 -3.94 -9.56
CA PRO A 95 -7.15 -4.29 -10.38
C PRO A 95 -8.36 -4.69 -9.54
N ASP A 96 -8.12 -5.32 -8.39
CA ASP A 96 -9.12 -5.77 -7.44
C ASP A 96 -8.64 -5.44 -6.01
N ALA A 97 -9.07 -4.28 -5.52
CA ALA A 97 -8.74 -3.83 -4.18
C ALA A 97 -9.31 -4.77 -3.11
N GLN A 98 -10.46 -5.39 -3.34
CA GLN A 98 -11.07 -6.30 -2.37
C GLN A 98 -10.21 -7.56 -2.17
N ARG A 99 -9.72 -8.15 -3.26
CA ARG A 99 -8.84 -9.33 -3.21
C ARG A 99 -7.52 -9.02 -2.51
N LEU A 100 -6.93 -7.85 -2.76
CA LEU A 100 -5.71 -7.43 -2.07
C LEU A 100 -5.94 -7.22 -0.56
N ARG A 101 -7.08 -6.63 -0.17
CA ARG A 101 -7.46 -6.46 1.25
C ARG A 101 -7.65 -7.78 1.97
N GLN A 102 -8.29 -8.76 1.33
CA GLN A 102 -8.47 -10.09 1.89
C GLN A 102 -7.13 -10.77 2.16
N LEU A 103 -6.17 -10.61 1.25
CA LEU A 103 -4.84 -11.20 1.41
C LEU A 103 -4.09 -10.65 2.64
N CYS A 104 -4.21 -9.34 2.92
CA CYS A 104 -3.47 -8.70 4.01
C CYS A 104 -4.30 -8.45 5.28
N GLY A 105 -5.59 -8.80 5.26
CA GLY A 105 -6.54 -8.50 6.32
C GLY A 105 -6.67 -6.99 6.58
N PHE A 106 -6.68 -6.18 5.52
CA PHE A 106 -6.82 -4.73 5.63
C PHE A 106 -8.29 -4.34 5.80
N ASP A 107 -8.57 -3.59 6.86
CA ASP A 107 -9.87 -2.97 7.13
C ASP A 107 -9.73 -1.44 7.06
N PRO A 108 -10.38 -0.76 6.10
CA PRO A 108 -10.34 0.69 5.98
C PRO A 108 -10.76 1.45 7.24
N SER A 109 -11.61 0.86 8.10
CA SER A 109 -12.06 1.49 9.36
C SER A 109 -10.90 1.83 10.31
N TYR A 110 -9.77 1.13 10.19
CA TYR A 110 -8.56 1.43 10.95
C TYR A 110 -8.01 2.85 10.68
N LEU A 111 -8.18 3.38 9.47
CA LEU A 111 -7.72 4.74 9.13
C LEU A 111 -8.48 5.82 9.90
N HIS A 112 -9.74 5.55 10.27
CA HIS A 112 -10.54 6.45 11.11
C HIS A 112 -10.24 6.29 12.60
N MET A 113 -9.71 5.14 13.03
CA MET A 113 -9.36 4.88 14.42
C MET A 113 -7.97 5.43 14.81
N ALA A 114 -7.08 5.60 13.83
CA ALA A 114 -5.73 6.15 14.04
C ALA A 114 -5.69 7.69 14.18
N LEU A 115 -6.81 8.37 13.94
CA LEU A 115 -6.99 9.79 14.27
C LEU A 115 -7.78 9.89 15.58
N PRO A 116 -7.13 10.10 16.75
CA PRO A 116 -7.82 10.70 17.87
C PRO A 116 -8.54 11.96 17.37
N ALA A 117 -9.87 12.01 17.54
CA ALA A 117 -10.71 13.16 17.22
C ALA A 117 -10.52 14.33 18.20
N ASP A 118 -9.42 14.34 18.95
CA ASP A 118 -9.02 15.31 19.95
C ASP A 118 -7.65 15.92 19.62
N ALA A 119 -7.61 16.67 18.52
CA ALA A 119 -6.68 17.77 18.35
C ALA A 119 -7.49 19.03 18.01
N GLN A 120 -8.21 19.54 19.01
CA GLN A 120 -8.76 20.89 19.03
C GLN A 120 -7.89 21.75 19.94
#